data_AF-A0A0E2Z2Y4-F1
#
_entry.id   AF-A0A0E2Z2Y4-F1
#
_cell.length_a   1.000
_cell.length_b   1.000
_cell.length_c   1.000
_cell.angle_alpha   90.00
_cell.angle_beta   90.00
_cell.angle_gamma   90.00
#
_symmetry.space_group_name_H-M   'P 1'
#
loop_
_entity.id
_entity.type
_entity.pdbx_description
1 polymer ?
#
loop_
_entity_poly.entity_id
_entity_poly.type
_entity_poly.pdbx_seq_one_letter_code
_entity_poly.pdbx_strand_id
1 'polypeptide(L)'
;RYLHSTRAEWFCRLLLKFPTPTSILRYKKATFVKRAWDIVGRKVCKQRFLEEVYEIAAHSIGLPVALKGLGITTFKLQLPRYLELSIQRNELEKMAESMLSQRTDYQRLRTLPGVGPIISLIKLLC
;
A
#
# COMPACT_ATOMS: atom_id res chain seq x y z
N ARG A 1 -1.23 10.43 -6.48
CA ARG A 1 -2.14 10.46 -5.30
C ARG A 1 -2.41 9.07 -4.67
N TYR A 2 -2.39 7.95 -5.42
CA TYR A 2 -2.64 6.60 -4.88
C TYR A 2 -1.52 6.06 -3.96
N LEU A 3 -0.25 6.40 -4.22
CA LEU A 3 0.93 5.85 -3.53
C LEU A 3 1.21 6.42 -2.12
N HIS A 4 0.40 7.38 -1.63
CA HIS A 4 0.62 8.05 -0.33
C HIS A 4 -0.44 7.70 0.72
N SER A 5 -1.19 6.63 0.51
CA SER A 5 -2.17 6.14 1.47
C SER A 5 -1.73 4.80 2.04
N THR A 6 -2.24 4.41 3.21
CA THR A 6 -2.10 3.05 3.76
C THR A 6 -2.47 1.95 2.75
N ARG A 7 -3.34 2.25 1.78
CA ARG A 7 -3.70 1.34 0.68
C ARG A 7 -2.56 1.13 -0.34
N ALA A 8 -1.57 2.00 -0.39
CA ALA A 8 -0.40 1.87 -1.26
C ALA A 8 0.61 0.86 -0.71
N GLU A 9 0.75 0.77 0.61
CA GLU A 9 1.81 -0.02 1.26
C GLU A 9 1.73 -1.50 0.88
N TRP A 10 0.56 -2.12 1.07
CA TRP A 10 0.41 -3.55 0.77
C TRP A 10 0.63 -3.83 -0.73
N PHE A 11 0.27 -2.87 -1.59
CA PHE A 11 0.44 -2.99 -3.03
C PHE A 11 1.92 -2.89 -3.42
N CYS A 12 2.67 -1.94 -2.85
CA CYS A 12 4.12 -1.87 -3.00
C CYS A 12 4.81 -3.17 -2.52
N ARG A 13 4.39 -3.71 -1.38
CA ARG A 13 4.91 -5.00 -0.86
C ARG A 13 4.56 -6.17 -1.79
N LEU A 14 3.37 -6.17 -2.39
CA LEU A 14 2.98 -7.17 -3.38
C LEU A 14 3.89 -7.09 -4.60
N LEU A 15 4.12 -5.89 -5.14
CA LEU A 15 4.98 -5.66 -6.31
C LEU A 15 6.46 -5.97 -6.04
N LEU A 16 6.95 -5.78 -4.81
CA LEU A 16 8.31 -6.19 -4.44
C LEU A 16 8.48 -7.72 -4.53
N LYS A 17 7.46 -8.48 -4.13
CA LYS A 17 7.48 -9.95 -4.16
C LYS A 17 7.09 -10.53 -5.53
N PHE A 18 6.12 -9.93 -6.18
CA PHE A 18 5.54 -10.35 -7.45
C PHE A 18 5.50 -9.18 -8.45
N PRO A 19 6.66 -8.78 -9.01
CA PRO A 19 6.77 -7.56 -9.82
C PRO A 19 6.14 -7.67 -11.21
N THR A 20 5.84 -8.88 -11.69
CA THR A 20 5.28 -9.11 -13.03
C THR A 20 4.22 -10.21 -13.03
N PRO A 21 3.34 -10.27 -14.03
CA PRO A 21 2.41 -11.39 -14.21
C PRO A 21 3.13 -12.75 -14.22
N THR A 22 4.27 -12.85 -14.92
CA THR A 22 5.08 -14.08 -14.95
C THR A 22 5.55 -14.51 -13.56
N SER A 23 5.86 -13.56 -12.65
CA SER A 23 6.24 -13.90 -11.28
C SER A 23 5.09 -14.47 -10.44
N ILE A 24 3.84 -14.09 -10.75
CA ILE A 24 2.62 -14.61 -10.14
C ILE A 24 2.36 -16.02 -10.66
N LEU A 25 2.36 -16.19 -11.99
CA LEU A 25 2.03 -17.44 -12.69
C LEU A 25 3.09 -18.53 -12.54
N ARG A 26 4.28 -18.22 -12.01
CA ARG A 26 5.29 -19.21 -11.63
C ARG A 26 4.79 -20.19 -10.55
N TYR A 27 3.72 -19.81 -9.83
CA TYR A 27 3.08 -20.64 -8.82
C TYR A 27 1.70 -21.08 -9.30
N LYS A 28 1.25 -22.27 -8.88
CA LYS A 28 -0.18 -22.60 -8.97
C LYS A 28 -1.00 -21.59 -8.16
N LYS A 29 -2.21 -21.27 -8.62
CA LYS A 29 -3.12 -20.28 -7.99
C LYS A 29 -3.19 -20.40 -6.46
N ALA A 30 -3.46 -21.59 -5.93
CA ALA A 30 -3.56 -21.82 -4.49
C ALA A 30 -2.25 -21.44 -3.74
N THR A 31 -1.10 -21.77 -4.32
CA THR A 31 0.22 -21.42 -3.76
C THR A 31 0.47 -19.91 -3.81
N PHE A 32 0.06 -19.24 -4.90
CA PHE A 32 0.12 -17.78 -4.98
C PHE A 32 -0.74 -17.13 -3.90
N VAL A 33 -2.01 -17.53 -3.78
CA VAL A 33 -2.95 -17.01 -2.77
C VAL A 33 -2.35 -17.16 -1.37
N LYS A 34 -1.84 -18.35 -1.03
CA LYS A 34 -1.18 -18.60 0.26
C LYS A 34 0.02 -17.66 0.48
N ARG A 35 0.89 -17.49 -0.53
CA ARG A 35 2.10 -16.65 -0.43
C ARG A 35 1.81 -15.14 -0.39
N ALA A 36 0.69 -14.70 -0.94
CA ALA A 36 0.28 -13.30 -0.97
C ALA A 36 -0.65 -12.92 0.20
N TRP A 37 -1.16 -13.90 0.95
CA TRP A 37 -2.17 -13.71 1.99
C TRP A 37 -1.79 -12.66 3.06
N ASP A 38 -0.57 -12.76 3.58
CA ASP A 38 -0.08 -11.88 4.66
C ASP A 38 0.35 -10.51 4.14
N ILE A 39 0.55 -10.38 2.82
CA ILE A 39 0.98 -9.12 2.20
C ILE A 39 -0.18 -8.15 2.05
N VAL A 40 -1.35 -8.65 1.61
CA VAL A 40 -2.53 -7.82 1.28
C VAL A 40 -3.25 -7.28 2.53
N GLY A 41 -2.79 -7.62 3.73
CA GLY A 41 -3.30 -7.06 4.99
C GLY A 41 -4.76 -7.48 5.29
N ARG A 42 -5.53 -6.65 6.01
CA ARG A 42 -6.93 -6.94 6.34
C ARG A 42 -7.85 -6.41 5.24
N LYS A 43 -8.10 -7.24 4.21
CA LYS A 43 -9.00 -6.93 3.10
C LYS A 43 -10.26 -7.79 3.17
N VAL A 44 -11.44 -7.18 2.98
CA VAL A 44 -12.70 -7.92 2.79
C VAL A 44 -12.61 -8.72 1.50
N CYS A 45 -13.14 -9.96 1.50
CA CYS A 45 -13.07 -10.89 0.37
C CYS A 45 -11.65 -11.15 -0.16
N LYS A 46 -10.64 -11.21 0.74
CA LYS A 46 -9.23 -11.35 0.38
C LYS A 46 -8.94 -12.51 -0.57
N GLN A 47 -9.54 -13.68 -0.32
CA GLN A 47 -9.35 -14.85 -1.17
C GLN A 47 -9.77 -14.57 -2.62
N ARG A 48 -11.03 -14.17 -2.82
CA ARG A 48 -11.57 -13.83 -4.14
C ARG A 48 -10.71 -12.77 -4.84
N PHE A 49 -10.31 -11.72 -4.11
CA PHE A 49 -9.44 -10.69 -4.67
C PHE A 49 -8.09 -11.25 -5.18
N LEU A 50 -7.43 -12.12 -4.41
CA LEU A 50 -6.17 -12.73 -4.82
C LEU A 50 -6.34 -13.69 -6.00
N GLU A 51 -7.44 -14.43 -6.04
CA GLU A 51 -7.78 -15.29 -7.17
C GLU A 51 -8.03 -14.47 -8.44
N GLU A 52 -8.77 -13.36 -8.34
CA GLU A 52 -8.99 -12.41 -9.44
C GLU A 52 -7.66 -11.80 -9.94
N VAL A 53 -6.76 -11.40 -9.04
CA VAL A 53 -5.42 -10.92 -9.43
C VAL A 53 -4.64 -11.98 -10.20
N TYR A 54 -4.74 -13.25 -9.80
CA TYR A 54 -4.10 -14.36 -10.51
C TYR A 54 -4.67 -14.55 -11.92
N GLU A 55 -6.00 -14.50 -12.06
CA GLU A 55 -6.67 -14.61 -13.37
C GLU A 55 -6.33 -13.43 -14.30
N ILE A 56 -6.27 -12.21 -13.76
CA ILE A 56 -5.84 -11.03 -14.52
C ILE A 56 -4.38 -11.18 -14.94
N ALA A 57 -3.52 -11.73 -14.08
CA ALA A 57 -2.13 -12.01 -14.45
C ALA A 57 -2.02 -13.02 -15.60
N ALA A 58 -2.87 -14.05 -15.61
CA ALA A 58 -2.92 -15.06 -16.68
C ALA A 58 -3.32 -14.46 -18.03
N HIS A 59 -4.21 -13.46 -18.03
CA HIS A 59 -4.71 -12.79 -19.24
C HIS A 59 -4.12 -11.39 -19.44
N SER A 60 -2.98 -11.11 -18.80
CA SER A 60 -2.37 -9.79 -18.83
C SER A 60 -1.82 -9.47 -20.23
N ILE A 61 -2.25 -8.34 -20.78
CA ILE A 61 -1.71 -7.74 -22.03
C ILE A 61 -0.42 -6.93 -21.81
N GLY A 62 0.09 -6.89 -20.58
CA GLY A 62 1.33 -6.19 -20.25
C GLY A 62 2.53 -6.75 -21.01
N LEU A 63 3.44 -5.86 -21.40
CA LEU A 63 4.67 -6.24 -22.09
C LEU A 63 5.46 -7.29 -21.29
N PRO A 64 5.96 -8.36 -21.93
CA PRO A 64 6.81 -9.33 -21.26
C PRO A 64 8.08 -8.66 -20.76
N VAL A 65 8.29 -8.65 -19.44
CA VAL A 65 9.52 -8.13 -18.83
C VAL A 65 10.26 -9.26 -18.14
N ALA A 66 11.54 -9.42 -18.46
CA ALA A 66 12.41 -10.39 -17.80
C ALA A 66 12.53 -10.07 -16.30
N LEU A 67 12.35 -11.07 -15.44
CA LEU A 67 12.41 -10.89 -13.97
C LEU A 67 13.76 -10.37 -13.46
N LYS A 68 14.84 -10.66 -14.19
CA LYS A 68 16.20 -10.19 -13.90
C LYS A 68 16.63 -9.01 -14.81
N GLY A 69 15.69 -8.43 -15.56
CA GLY A 69 15.96 -7.29 -16.42
C GLY A 69 16.14 -6.00 -15.62
N LEU A 70 16.90 -5.05 -16.19
CA LEU A 70 17.18 -3.75 -15.57
C LEU A 70 15.90 -3.00 -15.18
N GLY A 71 14.84 -3.07 -15.99
CA GLY A 71 13.56 -2.42 -15.67
C GLY A 71 12.97 -2.88 -14.34
N ILE A 72 12.99 -4.18 -14.03
CA ILE A 72 12.50 -4.71 -12.75
C ILE A 72 13.44 -4.34 -11.61
N THR A 73 14.76 -4.35 -11.85
CA THR A 73 15.75 -3.94 -10.85
C THR A 73 15.54 -2.47 -10.45
N THR A 74 15.46 -1.56 -11.41
CA THR A 74 15.23 -0.13 -11.16
C THR A 74 13.89 0.10 -10.47
N PHE A 75 12.84 -0.59 -10.91
CA PHE A 75 11.53 -0.49 -10.28
C PHE A 75 11.56 -0.93 -8.80
N LYS A 76 12.23 -2.04 -8.51
CA LYS A 76 12.41 -2.53 -7.14
C LYS A 76 13.28 -1.62 -6.27
N LEU A 77 14.20 -0.85 -6.84
CA LEU A 77 14.98 0.14 -6.09
C LEU A 77 14.13 1.34 -5.67
N GLN A 78 13.13 1.71 -6.47
CA GLN A 78 12.26 2.86 -6.19
C GLN A 78 11.14 2.55 -5.18
N LEU A 79 10.57 1.34 -5.23
CA LEU A 79 9.43 0.94 -4.38
C LEU A 79 9.66 1.10 -2.86
N PRO A 80 10.83 0.73 -2.28
CA PRO A 80 11.10 0.92 -0.86
C PRO A 80 10.98 2.37 -0.41
N ARG A 81 11.36 3.33 -1.25
CA ARG A 81 11.25 4.76 -0.91
C ARG A 81 9.80 5.21 -0.78
N TYR A 82 8.90 4.72 -1.64
CA TYR A 82 7.46 5.00 -1.52
C TYR A 82 6.86 4.34 -0.27
N LEU A 83 7.33 3.14 0.06
CA LEU A 83 6.91 2.43 1.26
C LEU A 83 7.35 3.18 2.52
N GLU A 84 8.60 3.62 2.58
CA GLU A 84 9.15 4.41 3.69
C GLU A 84 8.36 5.70 3.92
N LEU A 85 8.05 6.45 2.86
CA LEU A 85 7.21 7.65 2.96
C LEU A 85 5.81 7.34 3.51
N SER A 86 5.23 6.20 3.14
CA SER A 86 3.92 5.78 3.65
C SER A 86 3.99 5.42 5.14
N ILE A 87 5.05 4.75 5.58
CA ILE A 87 5.30 4.41 6.98
C ILE A 87 5.51 5.69 7.80
N GLN A 88 6.41 6.58 7.36
CA GLN A 88 6.68 7.86 8.03
C GLN A 88 5.42 8.70 8.18
N ARG A 89 4.55 8.73 7.16
CA ARG A 89 3.26 9.43 7.22
C ARG A 89 2.35 8.84 8.32
N ASN A 90 2.27 7.51 8.42
CA ASN A 90 1.45 6.86 9.45
C ASN A 90 1.98 7.17 10.85
N GLU A 91 3.30 7.18 11.04
CA GLU A 91 3.91 7.54 12.33
C GLU A 91 3.63 9.01 12.70
N LEU A 92 3.75 9.94 11.74
CA LEU A 92 3.36 11.34 11.95
C LEU A 92 1.88 11.48 12.32
N GLU A 93 1.00 10.70 11.70
CA GLU A 93 -0.44 10.72 12.02
C GLU A 93 -0.71 10.23 13.45
N LYS A 94 -0.03 9.16 13.89
CA LYS A 94 -0.12 8.67 15.29
C LYS A 94 0.43 9.70 16.29
N MET A 95 1.57 10.31 15.99
CA MET A 95 2.16 11.35 16.83
C MET A 95 1.20 12.54 16.98
N ALA A 96 0.60 12.99 15.85
CA ALA A 96 -0.36 14.08 15.85
C ALA A 96 -1.62 13.75 16.67
N GLU A 97 -2.17 12.54 16.50
CA GLU A 97 -3.31 12.06 17.29
C GLU A 97 -2.97 12.04 18.79
N SER A 98 -1.82 11.48 19.17
CA SER A 98 -1.38 11.42 20.57
C SER A 98 -1.26 12.81 21.20
N MET A 99 -0.74 13.78 20.45
CA MET A 99 -0.52 15.15 20.95
C MET A 99 -1.83 15.96 21.05
N LEU A 100 -2.76 15.75 20.11
CA LEU A 100 -3.96 16.59 19.98
C LEU A 100 -5.22 16.00 20.63
N SER A 101 -5.24 14.69 20.93
CA SER A 101 -6.44 13.96 21.39
C SER A 101 -7.23 14.63 22.52
N GLN A 102 -6.54 15.31 23.44
CA GLN A 102 -7.13 15.96 24.61
C GLN A 102 -7.66 17.38 24.33
N ARG A 103 -7.42 17.95 23.14
CA ARG A 103 -7.83 19.31 22.85
C ARG A 103 -9.23 19.39 22.22
N THR A 104 -10.04 20.31 22.71
CA THR A 104 -11.43 20.51 22.27
C THR A 104 -11.53 21.07 20.85
N ASP A 105 -10.57 21.90 20.44
CA ASP A 105 -10.44 22.42 19.07
C ASP A 105 -10.16 21.28 18.06
N TYR A 106 -9.30 20.33 18.42
CA TYR A 106 -9.01 19.15 17.64
C TYR A 106 -10.22 18.26 17.43
N GLN A 107 -10.97 17.99 18.52
CA GLN A 107 -12.20 17.19 18.45
C GLN A 107 -13.25 17.83 17.53
N ARG A 108 -13.35 19.17 17.50
CA ARG A 108 -14.22 19.90 16.57
C ARG A 108 -13.71 19.84 15.13
N LEU A 109 -12.41 20.04 14.90
CA LEU A 109 -11.84 19.97 13.55
C LEU A 109 -12.03 18.59 12.91
N ARG A 110 -11.98 17.52 13.71
CA ARG A 110 -12.21 16.13 13.30
C ARG A 110 -13.61 15.85 12.75
N THR A 111 -14.60 16.71 13.02
CA THR A 111 -15.96 16.54 12.46
C THR A 111 -16.03 17.00 10.99
N LEU A 112 -15.02 17.72 10.51
CA LEU A 112 -14.97 18.21 9.14
C LEU A 112 -14.47 17.12 8.19
N PRO A 113 -15.16 16.87 7.06
CA PRO A 113 -14.74 15.86 6.12
C PRO A 113 -13.36 16.20 5.53
N GLY A 114 -12.44 15.23 5.56
CA GLY A 114 -11.09 15.38 5.02
C GLY A 114 -10.09 16.05 5.98
N VAL A 115 -10.49 16.43 7.19
CA VAL A 115 -9.59 16.98 8.22
C VAL A 115 -9.13 15.87 9.16
N GLY A 116 -7.93 15.34 8.90
CA GLY A 116 -7.28 14.33 9.73
C GLY A 116 -6.24 14.92 10.70
N PRO A 117 -5.62 14.08 11.55
CA PRO A 117 -4.71 14.49 12.61
C PRO A 117 -3.55 15.39 12.15
N ILE A 118 -2.94 15.05 11.01
CA ILE A 118 -1.84 15.84 10.43
C ILE A 118 -2.31 17.24 9.99
N ILE A 119 -3.49 17.34 9.36
CA ILE A 119 -4.03 18.64 8.91
C ILE A 119 -4.39 19.50 10.12
N SER A 120 -4.99 18.90 11.15
CA SER A 120 -5.27 19.59 12.41
C SER A 120 -3.98 20.08 13.08
N LEU A 121 -2.91 19.28 13.07
CA LEU A 121 -1.62 19.68 13.62
C LEU A 121 -1.05 20.92 12.93
N ILE A 122 -1.10 20.95 11.59
CA ILE A 122 -0.68 22.12 10.80
C ILE A 122 -1.53 23.35 11.15
N LYS A 123 -2.85 23.19 11.38
CA LYS A 123 -3.76 24.31 11.67
C LYS A 123 -3.70 24.83 13.10
N LEU A 124 -3.27 24.00 14.05
CA LEU A 124 -3.28 24.33 15.48
C LEU A 124 -1.91 24.74 16.02
N LEU A 125 -0.83 24.43 15.30
CA LEU A 125 0.55 24.78 15.67
C LEU A 125 1.21 25.81 14.75
N CYS A 126 0.62 26.14 13.60
CA CYS A 126 1.07 27.20 12.69
C CYS A 126 -0.01 28.26 12.56
#